data_AF-M5GG96-F1
#
_entry.id   AF-M5GG96-F1
#
_cell.length_a   1.000
_cell.length_b   1.000
_cell.length_c   1.000
_cell.angle_alpha   90.00
_cell.angle_beta   90.00
_cell.angle_gamma   90.00
#
_symmetry.space_group_name_H-M   'P 1'
#
loop_
_entity.id
_entity.type
_entity.pdbx_description
1 polymer ?
#
loop_
_entity_poly.entity_id
_entity_poly.type
_entity_poly.pdbx_seq_one_letter_code
_entity_poly.pdbx_strand_id
1 'polypeptide(L)'
;MLSSTKHALNRVSEFIVVGMSTGKTRWLRTDKLPEHPEVKTFSIHPGAVRTAMAECIGQEIMQLCIGDAQLPAWTTVRLATGKDDYLSGRYVSCNWDLDEVASKWKGGIIRDDAMKSRLLLPLVA
;
A
#
# COMPACT_ATOMS: atom_id res chain seq x y z
N MET A 1 -11.10 9.36 13.43
CA MET A 1 -9.77 10.01 13.25
C MET A 1 -8.68 9.09 12.67
N LEU A 2 -8.93 7.79 12.42
CA LEU A 2 -7.92 6.82 11.91
C LEU A 2 -7.85 6.69 10.36
N SER A 3 -8.80 7.26 9.62
CA SER A 3 -8.89 7.10 8.16
C SER A 3 -7.85 7.94 7.40
N SER A 4 -7.51 9.13 7.92
CA SER A 4 -6.62 10.08 7.26
C SER A 4 -5.17 9.58 7.18
N THR A 5 -4.70 8.90 8.23
CA THR A 5 -3.33 8.35 8.31
C THR A 5 -3.12 7.20 7.32
N LYS A 6 -4.13 6.34 7.14
CA LYS A 6 -4.09 5.22 6.17
C LYS A 6 -4.01 5.74 4.73
N HIS A 7 -4.73 6.82 4.44
CA HIS A 7 -4.64 7.53 3.15
C HIS A 7 -3.25 8.14 2.93
N ALA A 8 -2.67 8.76 3.97
CA ALA A 8 -1.35 9.36 3.89
C ALA A 8 -0.23 8.33 3.63
N LEU A 9 -0.29 7.15 4.24
CA LEU A 9 0.70 6.08 4.00
C LEU A 9 0.66 5.57 2.56
N ASN A 10 -0.54 5.38 2.00
CA ASN A 10 -0.68 5.01 0.58
C ASN A 10 -0.05 6.06 -0.34
N ARG A 11 -0.11 7.33 0.05
CA ARG A 11 0.51 8.42 -0.70
C ARG A 11 2.03 8.44 -0.63
N VAL A 12 2.61 8.11 0.51
CA VAL A 12 4.06 7.99 0.65
C VAL A 12 4.59 6.85 -0.23
N SER A 13 3.93 5.68 -0.21
CA SER A 13 4.32 4.55 -1.07
C SER A 13 4.23 4.89 -2.56
N GLU A 14 3.15 5.56 -2.99
CA GLU A 14 3.04 6.05 -4.36
C GLU A 14 4.16 7.04 -4.71
N PHE A 15 4.49 7.98 -3.82
CA PHE A 15 5.54 8.98 -4.05
C PHE A 15 6.92 8.33 -4.24
N ILE A 16 7.24 7.32 -3.45
CA ILE A 16 8.50 6.57 -3.59
C ILE A 16 8.58 5.93 -4.97
N VAL A 17 7.52 5.22 -5.41
CA VAL A 17 7.50 4.57 -6.73
C VAL A 17 7.52 5.59 -7.88
N VAL A 18 6.78 6.69 -7.77
CA VAL A 18 6.79 7.75 -8.81
C VAL A 18 8.17 8.39 -8.93
N GLY A 19 8.82 8.68 -7.79
CA GLY A 19 10.19 9.19 -7.74
C GLY A 19 11.19 8.25 -8.40
N MET A 20 10.98 6.93 -8.28
CA MET A 20 11.78 5.90 -8.97
C MET A 20 11.47 5.81 -10.47
N SER A 21 10.21 5.95 -10.90
CA SER A 21 9.84 5.73 -12.30
C SER A 21 10.21 6.87 -13.26
N THR A 22 10.30 8.11 -12.77
CA THR A 22 10.39 9.28 -13.67
C THR A 22 11.78 9.91 -13.76
N GLY A 23 12.74 9.54 -12.89
CA GLY A 23 14.07 10.17 -12.84
C GLY A 23 14.06 11.71 -12.71
N LYS A 24 12.88 12.27 -12.48
CA LYS A 24 12.52 13.69 -12.47
C LYS A 24 11.42 13.85 -11.46
N THR A 25 11.78 13.78 -10.18
CA THR A 25 10.95 14.36 -9.14
C THR A 25 10.78 15.83 -9.47
N ARG A 26 9.65 16.23 -10.05
CA ARG A 26 9.35 17.62 -10.45
C ARG A 26 9.59 18.66 -9.33
N TRP A 27 9.62 18.22 -8.07
CA TRP A 27 9.78 19.04 -6.87
C TRP A 27 11.21 19.11 -6.31
N LEU A 28 12.04 18.08 -6.53
CA LEU A 28 13.47 18.18 -6.23
C LEU A 28 14.19 18.35 -7.57
N ARG A 29 14.73 19.55 -7.83
CA ARG A 29 15.65 19.83 -8.94
C ARG A 29 16.93 19.00 -8.78
N THR A 30 16.86 17.71 -9.06
CA THR A 30 18.01 16.80 -9.07
C THR A 30 17.88 15.90 -10.29
N ASP A 31 18.93 15.90 -11.10
CA ASP A 31 19.04 15.09 -12.32
C ASP A 31 19.52 13.67 -12.01
N LYS A 32 19.66 13.32 -10.72
CA LYS A 32 20.07 12.00 -10.28
C LYS A 32 18.96 10.99 -10.53
N LEU A 33 19.28 9.96 -11.30
CA LEU A 33 18.52 8.71 -11.37
C LEU A 33 18.27 8.20 -9.93
N PRO A 34 17.13 7.57 -9.65
CA PRO A 34 16.88 6.95 -8.36
C PRO A 34 18.03 6.00 -8.01
N GLU A 35 18.54 6.08 -6.79
CA GLU A 35 19.66 5.27 -6.33
C GLU A 35 19.33 3.76 -6.35
N HIS A 36 18.03 3.42 -6.23
CA HIS A 36 17.53 2.05 -6.20
C HIS A 36 16.20 1.88 -6.97
N PRO A 37 16.22 1.79 -8.32
CA PRO A 37 15.00 1.56 -9.13
C PRO A 37 14.33 0.20 -8.88
N GLU A 38 15.04 -0.74 -8.27
CA GLU A 38 14.58 -2.09 -7.95
C GLU A 38 13.68 -2.16 -6.70
N VAL A 39 13.74 -1.16 -5.83
CA VAL A 39 13.02 -1.18 -4.55
C VAL A 39 11.51 -1.07 -4.77
N LYS A 40 10.76 -2.00 -4.16
CA LYS A 40 9.30 -2.02 -4.17
C LYS A 40 8.77 -1.51 -2.85
N THR A 41 7.66 -0.77 -2.90
CA THR A 41 6.99 -0.28 -1.69
C THR A 41 5.51 -0.61 -1.74
N PHE A 42 4.95 -0.97 -0.59
CA PHE A 42 3.55 -1.36 -0.49
C PHE A 42 2.94 -0.72 0.75
N SER A 43 1.68 -0.29 0.66
CA SER A 43 0.93 0.16 1.83
C SER A 43 0.01 -0.93 2.31
N ILE A 44 0.47 -1.66 3.32
CA ILE A 44 -0.20 -2.88 3.78
C ILE A 44 -1.14 -2.57 4.95
N HIS A 45 -2.38 -3.03 4.86
CA HIS A 45 -3.29 -3.11 5.98
C HIS A 45 -3.24 -4.52 6.58
N PRO A 46 -2.69 -4.71 7.79
CA PRO A 46 -2.42 -6.02 8.36
C PRO A 46 -3.68 -6.79 8.79
N GLY A 47 -4.85 -6.14 8.75
CA GLY A 47 -6.09 -6.66 9.32
C GLY A 47 -6.25 -6.27 10.78
N ALA A 48 -7.33 -6.73 11.41
CA ALA A 48 -7.61 -6.47 12.81
C ALA A 48 -6.86 -7.46 13.71
N VAL A 49 -5.54 -7.37 13.74
CA VAL A 49 -4.68 -8.26 14.55
C VAL A 49 -4.59 -7.74 15.98
N ARG A 50 -4.66 -8.66 16.95
CA ARG A 50 -4.48 -8.33 18.37
C ARG A 50 -3.03 -7.97 18.64
N THR A 51 -2.80 -6.75 19.13
CA THR A 51 -1.45 -6.22 19.43
C THR A 51 -1.47 -5.47 20.75
N ALA A 52 -0.32 -5.30 21.40
CA ALA A 52 -0.19 -4.47 22.59
C ALA A 52 -0.63 -3.01 22.34
N MET A 53 -0.47 -2.50 21.11
CA MET A 53 -0.97 -1.18 20.73
C MET A 53 -2.51 -1.12 20.77
N ALA A 54 -3.19 -2.16 20.30
CA ALA A 54 -4.65 -2.23 20.35
C ALA A 54 -5.17 -2.26 21.80
N GLU A 55 -4.42 -2.86 22.73
CA GLU A 55 -4.74 -2.87 24.17
C GLU A 55 -4.74 -1.47 24.77
N CYS A 56 -3.82 -0.60 24.34
CA CYS A 56 -3.75 0.79 24.78
C CYS A 56 -4.90 1.67 24.26
N ILE A 57 -5.61 1.24 23.20
CA ILE A 57 -6.71 2.02 22.61
C ILE A 57 -8.02 1.77 23.37
N GLY A 58 -8.28 0.53 23.79
CA GLY A 58 -9.45 0.17 24.61
C GLY A 58 -10.00 -1.23 24.33
N GLN A 59 -10.77 -1.75 25.29
CA GLN A 59 -11.34 -3.10 25.23
C GLN A 59 -12.29 -3.32 24.04
N GLU A 60 -13.03 -2.28 23.63
CA GLU A 60 -13.93 -2.36 22.47
C GLU A 60 -13.17 -2.65 21.17
N ILE A 61 -12.02 -2.00 20.96
CA ILE A 61 -11.17 -2.24 19.78
C ILE A 61 -10.52 -3.63 19.85
N MET A 62 -10.13 -4.04 21.05
CA MET A 62 -9.55 -5.37 21.27
C MET A 62 -10.50 -6.51 20.92
N GLN A 63 -11.79 -6.36 21.17
CA GLN A 63 -12.81 -7.33 20.78
C GLN A 63 -13.00 -7.43 19.27
N LEU A 64 -12.70 -6.36 18.53
CA LEU A 64 -12.74 -6.34 17.06
C LEU A 64 -11.46 -6.93 16.44
N CYS A 65 -10.37 -7.02 17.21
CA CYS A 65 -9.08 -7.55 16.78
C CYS A 65 -9.03 -9.09 16.82
N ILE A 66 -9.87 -9.74 16.02
CA ILE A 66 -9.97 -11.22 15.91
C ILE A 66 -9.05 -11.83 14.85
N GLY A 67 -8.25 -11.02 14.16
CA GLY A 67 -7.39 -11.45 13.07
C GLY A 67 -6.14 -12.19 13.54
N ASP A 68 -5.73 -13.18 12.74
CA ASP A 68 -4.50 -13.94 12.96
C ASP A 68 -3.25 -13.15 12.51
N ALA A 69 -2.24 -13.11 13.37
CA ALA A 69 -0.94 -12.49 13.07
C ALA A 69 -0.16 -13.22 11.96
N GLN A 70 -0.46 -14.49 11.69
CA GLN A 70 0.15 -15.25 10.60
C GLN A 70 -0.21 -14.66 9.23
N LEU A 71 -1.43 -14.14 9.06
CA LEU A 71 -1.92 -13.63 7.78
C LEU A 71 -1.09 -12.45 7.23
N PRO A 72 -0.82 -11.36 7.98
CA PRO A 72 0.05 -10.30 7.50
C PRO A 72 1.51 -10.75 7.32
N ALA A 73 1.99 -11.70 8.12
CA ALA A 73 3.33 -12.26 7.94
C ALA A 73 3.44 -12.97 6.59
N TRP A 74 2.49 -13.85 6.27
CA TRP A 74 2.48 -14.60 5.01
C TRP A 74 2.26 -13.69 3.80
N THR A 75 1.38 -12.69 3.94
CA THR A 75 1.18 -11.66 2.92
C THR A 75 2.48 -10.92 2.61
N THR A 76 3.25 -10.55 3.64
CA THR A 76 4.53 -9.85 3.47
C THR A 76 5.56 -10.73 2.76
N VAL A 77 5.66 -12.00 3.14
CA VAL A 77 6.54 -12.97 2.47
C VAL A 77 6.16 -13.09 0.99
N ARG A 78 4.87 -13.21 0.68
CA ARG A 78 4.39 -13.27 -0.70
C ARG A 78 4.78 -12.03 -1.52
N LEU A 79 4.53 -10.84 -0.99
CA LEU A 79 4.90 -9.59 -1.66
C LEU A 79 6.42 -9.50 -1.89
N ALA A 80 7.23 -9.99 -0.94
CA ALA A 80 8.69 -10.03 -1.08
C ALA A 80 9.19 -11.02 -2.15
N THR A 81 8.36 -11.98 -2.62
CA THR A 81 8.76 -12.91 -3.69
C THR A 81 8.82 -12.28 -5.08
N GLY A 82 8.27 -11.07 -5.26
CA GLY A 82 8.26 -10.36 -6.54
C GLY A 82 7.11 -10.74 -7.49
N LYS A 83 6.31 -11.77 -7.18
CA LYS A 83 5.17 -12.20 -8.02
C LYS A 83 4.11 -11.12 -8.20
N ASP A 84 3.95 -10.27 -7.19
CA ASP A 84 2.90 -9.26 -7.09
C ASP A 84 3.43 -7.82 -7.20
N ASP A 85 4.58 -7.62 -7.85
CA ASP A 85 5.23 -6.29 -8.02
C ASP A 85 4.35 -5.23 -8.67
N TYR A 86 3.30 -5.64 -9.41
CA TYR A 86 2.31 -4.73 -10.00
C TYR A 86 1.47 -3.99 -8.93
N LEU A 87 1.50 -4.45 -7.68
CA LEU A 87 0.90 -3.79 -6.51
C LEU A 87 1.84 -2.76 -5.87
N SER A 88 3.09 -2.62 -6.35
CA SER A 88 4.01 -1.61 -5.81
C SER A 88 3.45 -0.20 -5.98
N GLY A 89 3.50 0.60 -4.91
CA GLY A 89 2.92 1.93 -4.84
C GLY A 89 1.40 1.94 -4.62
N ARG A 90 0.81 0.81 -4.18
CA ARG A 90 -0.63 0.64 -3.96
C ARG A 90 -0.95 0.15 -2.56
N TYR A 91 -2.22 0.29 -2.20
CA TYR A 91 -2.79 -0.26 -0.98
C TYR A 91 -3.09 -1.75 -1.14
N VAL A 92 -2.70 -2.54 -0.14
CA VAL A 92 -2.93 -3.98 -0.07
C VAL A 92 -3.55 -4.34 1.27
N SER A 93 -4.67 -5.05 1.28
CA SER A 93 -5.22 -5.63 2.52
C SER A 93 -4.80 -7.09 2.64
N CYS A 94 -4.25 -7.48 3.79
CA CYS A 94 -3.89 -8.88 4.05
C CYS A 94 -5.10 -9.82 4.10
N ASN A 95 -6.32 -9.28 4.29
CA ASN A 95 -7.55 -10.06 4.29
C ASN A 95 -8.03 -10.48 2.89
N TRP A 96 -7.37 -10.02 1.82
CA TRP A 96 -7.73 -10.40 0.45
C TRP A 96 -7.10 -11.72 0.06
N ASP A 97 -7.81 -12.50 -0.74
CA ASP A 97 -7.21 -13.59 -1.50
C ASP A 97 -6.38 -12.99 -2.65
N LEU A 98 -5.06 -13.00 -2.50
CA LEU A 98 -4.16 -12.42 -3.48
C LEU A 98 -4.09 -13.23 -4.79
N ASP A 99 -4.46 -14.51 -4.81
CA ASP A 99 -4.57 -15.30 -6.04
C ASP A 99 -5.81 -14.89 -6.84
N GLU A 100 -6.92 -14.59 -6.15
CA GLU A 100 -8.09 -13.98 -6.78
C GLU A 100 -7.76 -12.58 -7.31
N VAL A 101 -7.06 -11.75 -6.54
CA VAL A 101 -6.64 -10.41 -6.99
C VAL A 101 -5.76 -10.51 -8.24
N ALA A 102 -4.80 -11.43 -8.26
CA ALA A 102 -3.92 -11.63 -9.41
C ALA A 102 -4.64 -12.15 -10.66
N SER A 103 -5.58 -13.08 -10.49
CA SER A 103 -6.28 -13.73 -11.61
C SER A 103 -7.40 -12.87 -12.19
N LYS A 104 -8.23 -12.24 -11.35
CA LYS A 104 -9.43 -11.52 -11.79
C LYS A 104 -9.22 -10.01 -11.94
N TRP A 105 -8.41 -9.41 -11.07
CA TRP A 105 -8.40 -7.96 -10.90
C TRP A 105 -7.13 -7.27 -11.44
N LYS A 106 -6.03 -8.01 -11.63
CA LYS A 106 -4.74 -7.47 -12.09
C LYS A 106 -4.86 -6.60 -13.35
N GLY A 107 -5.62 -7.05 -14.35
CA GLY A 107 -5.82 -6.28 -15.60
C GLY A 107 -6.46 -4.92 -15.36
N GLY A 108 -7.53 -4.87 -14.56
CA GLY A 108 -8.20 -3.61 -14.19
C GLY A 108 -7.35 -2.71 -13.32
N ILE A 109 -6.64 -3.29 -12.34
CA ILE A 109 -5.74 -2.54 -11.45
C ILE A 109 -4.66 -1.80 -12.24
N ILE A 110 -4.05 -2.47 -13.23
CA ILE A 110 -3.01 -1.87 -14.05
C ILE A 110 -3.59 -0.83 -15.00
N ARG A 111 -4.68 -1.16 -15.71
CA ARG A 111 -5.31 -0.28 -16.70
C ARG A 111 -5.81 1.02 -16.08
N ASP A 112 -6.49 0.93 -14.94
CA ASP A 112 -7.16 2.08 -14.32
C ASP A 112 -6.29 2.75 -13.24
N ASP A 113 -5.05 2.27 -13.07
CA ASP A 113 -4.11 2.69 -12.03
C ASP A 113 -4.76 2.69 -10.63
N ALA A 114 -5.53 1.64 -10.33
CA ALA A 114 -6.40 1.54 -9.15
C ALA A 114 -5.62 1.30 -7.84
N MET A 115 -6.35 1.25 -6.71
CA MET A 115 -5.82 1.01 -5.35
C MET A 115 -4.82 2.07 -4.84
N LYS A 116 -4.82 3.24 -5.50
CA LYS A 116 -4.13 4.45 -5.06
C LYS A 116 -5.13 5.42 -4.46
N SER A 117 -4.71 6.15 -3.45
CA SER A 117 -5.54 7.17 -2.81
C SER A 117 -5.11 8.54 -3.29
N ARG A 118 -5.82 9.11 -4.26
CA ARG A 118 -5.47 10.41 -4.85
C ARG A 118 -6.47 11.49 -4.42
N LEU A 119 -5.94 12.63 -4.01
CA LEU A 119 -6.71 13.86 -3.93
C LEU A 119 -6.61 14.55 -5.29
N LEU A 120 -7.72 14.60 -6.02
CA LEU A 120 -7.78 15.29 -7.30
C LEU A 120 -8.13 16.76 -7.03
N LEU A 121 -7.32 17.67 -7.56
CA LEU A 121 -7.75 19.05 -7.69
C LEU A 121 -8.70 19.11 -8.90
N PRO A 122 -9.79 19.90 -8.83
CA PRO A 122 -10.59 20.15 -10.01
C PRO A 122 -9.69 20.75 -11.08
N LEU A 123 -9.75 20.18 -12.28
CA LEU A 123 -9.21 20.84 -13.46
C LEU A 123 -10.10 22.06 -13.67
N VAL A 124 -9.54 23.24 -13.39
CA VAL A 124 -10.22 24.50 -13.68
C VAL A 124 -10.49 24.50 -15.19
N ALA A 125 -11.77 24.66 -15.55
CA ALA A 125 -12.26 24.74 -16.92
C ALA A 125 -11.75 26.00 -17.62
#